data_AF-A0A0C9TIK4-F1
#
_entry.id   AF-A0A0C9TIK4-F1
#
_cell.length_a   1.000
_cell.length_b   1.000
_cell.length_c   1.000
_cell.angle_alpha   90.00
_cell.angle_beta   90.00
_cell.angle_gamma   90.00
#
_symmetry.space_group_name_H-M   'P 1'
#
loop_
_entity.id
_entity.type
_entity.pdbx_description
1 polymer ?
#
loop_
_entity_poly.entity_id
_entity_poly.type
_entity_poly.pdbx_seq_one_letter_code
_entity_poly.pdbx_strand_id
1 'polypeptide(L)'
;MTAEQPSANLSMEENAFPQSGSGASTQLKGLELANHLFGPLLSPVTATEAQWSAYTENRQRTSSVYRNVLGRPSRLISKAVQVIEQDMGLENGTLRKCVSILARDVSMDDDDPRDADNLVRIYSPSTPKYIDVHIKYHCRPRYYEIEWFYSLGYKIHNRIRSSTTGSASAAKDYVLDGCPSTWHTRNGWQPLCWGYFDDADGNYGERWRRVEQGALELWDDGVLDVFEVLFGPIDKPPVDDEAATLAYRRKLVLSVRFLFAAVGIDYRVACTDDEEDERPDDYMLEGISDKWVARGIRKACGFQLKNDPEEEKRGQEEREEEARGEA
;
A
#
# COMPACT_ATOMS: atom_id res chain seq x y z
N MET A 1 -11.05 76.98 -31.22
CA MET A 1 -10.64 75.60 -30.93
C MET A 1 -11.88 74.90 -30.39
N THR A 2 -12.78 74.38 -31.24
CA THR A 2 -12.78 73.00 -31.81
C THR A 2 -12.56 71.94 -30.72
N ALA A 3 -13.41 70.96 -30.48
CA ALA A 3 -14.59 70.52 -31.21
C ALA A 3 -15.48 69.67 -30.28
N GLU A 4 -16.80 69.84 -30.42
CA GLU A 4 -17.78 68.80 -30.12
C GLU A 4 -17.53 67.61 -31.07
N GLN A 5 -17.66 66.38 -30.55
CA GLN A 5 -17.77 65.17 -31.37
C GLN A 5 -19.11 64.48 -31.11
N PRO A 6 -19.65 63.78 -32.12
CA PRO A 6 -21.09 63.58 -32.26
C PRO A 6 -21.56 62.16 -31.91
N SER A 7 -22.84 62.08 -31.64
CA SER A 7 -23.65 60.87 -31.59
C SER A 7 -23.56 60.05 -32.88
N ALA A 8 -23.41 58.73 -32.74
CA ALA A 8 -23.70 57.77 -33.80
C ALA A 8 -24.49 56.58 -33.23
N ASN A 9 -25.78 56.55 -33.55
CA ASN A 9 -26.62 55.36 -33.52
C ASN A 9 -26.10 54.38 -34.59
N LEU A 10 -25.83 53.13 -34.19
CA LEU A 10 -25.76 52.01 -35.11
C LEU A 10 -26.53 50.83 -34.49
N SER A 11 -27.70 50.59 -35.07
CA SER A 11 -28.48 49.37 -34.97
C SER A 11 -27.66 48.18 -35.48
N MET A 12 -27.55 47.12 -34.68
CA MET A 12 -27.17 45.79 -35.15
C MET A 12 -28.14 44.75 -34.57
N GLU A 13 -29.02 44.32 -35.47
CA GLU A 13 -29.42 42.94 -35.73
C GLU A 13 -29.49 41.97 -34.55
N GLU A 14 -30.74 41.69 -34.22
CA GLU A 14 -31.31 40.46 -33.69
C GLU A 14 -30.70 39.21 -34.34
N ASN A 15 -29.58 38.72 -33.80
CA ASN A 15 -29.12 37.35 -34.04
C ASN A 15 -29.69 36.45 -32.94
N ALA A 16 -30.80 35.79 -33.28
CA ALA A 16 -31.33 34.66 -32.55
C ALA A 16 -30.26 33.58 -32.44
N PHE A 17 -29.59 33.51 -31.29
CA PHE A 17 -28.87 32.30 -30.90
C PHE A 17 -29.89 31.17 -30.78
N PRO A 18 -29.67 30.01 -31.41
CA PRO A 18 -30.48 28.85 -31.11
C PRO A 18 -30.34 28.60 -29.62
N GLN A 19 -31.46 28.59 -28.91
CA GLN A 19 -31.53 28.00 -27.58
C GLN A 19 -31.05 26.56 -27.75
N SER A 20 -29.78 26.33 -27.42
CA SER A 20 -29.23 25.00 -27.26
C SER A 20 -30.14 24.33 -26.25
N GLY A 21 -30.88 23.33 -26.73
CA GLY A 21 -31.78 22.56 -25.91
C GLY A 21 -31.08 22.21 -24.61
N SER A 22 -31.78 22.47 -23.50
CA SER A 22 -31.54 21.87 -22.21
C SER A 22 -31.66 20.35 -22.37
N GLY A 23 -30.68 19.73 -23.03
CA GLY A 23 -30.40 18.32 -22.89
C GLY A 23 -29.99 18.16 -21.45
N ALA A 24 -30.84 17.51 -20.65
CA ALA A 24 -30.49 17.10 -19.32
C ALA A 24 -29.20 16.26 -19.41
N SER A 25 -28.05 16.89 -19.19
CA SER A 25 -26.80 16.20 -18.94
C SER A 25 -27.08 15.36 -17.71
N THR A 26 -27.37 14.09 -17.92
CA THR A 26 -27.64 13.16 -16.83
C THR A 26 -26.35 13.11 -16.02
N GLN A 27 -26.35 13.80 -14.88
CA GLN A 27 -25.16 13.90 -14.05
C GLN A 27 -24.84 12.48 -13.57
N LEU A 28 -23.74 11.90 -14.06
CA LEU A 28 -23.31 10.56 -13.68
C LEU A 28 -23.20 10.49 -12.16
N LYS A 29 -23.66 9.39 -11.56
CA LYS A 29 -23.62 9.15 -10.10
C LYS A 29 -23.16 7.74 -9.77
N GLY A 30 -22.83 7.53 -8.49
CA GLY A 30 -22.49 6.20 -7.98
C GLY A 30 -21.38 5.52 -8.80
N LEU A 31 -21.61 4.27 -9.17
CA LEU A 31 -20.65 3.44 -9.88
C LEU A 31 -20.34 3.97 -11.30
N GLU A 32 -21.32 4.57 -11.98
CA GLU A 32 -21.12 5.12 -13.33
C GLU A 32 -20.13 6.28 -13.31
N LEU A 33 -20.26 7.18 -12.32
CA LEU A 33 -19.31 8.27 -12.12
C LEU A 33 -17.93 7.74 -11.73
N ALA A 34 -17.85 6.75 -10.85
CA ALA A 34 -16.59 6.14 -10.44
C ALA A 34 -15.84 5.52 -11.64
N ASN A 35 -16.54 4.78 -12.50
CA ASN A 35 -15.97 4.23 -13.73
C ASN A 35 -15.59 5.32 -14.74
N HIS A 36 -16.40 6.36 -14.89
CA HIS A 36 -16.07 7.47 -15.79
C HIS A 36 -14.76 8.17 -15.39
N LEU A 37 -14.56 8.37 -14.08
CA LEU A 37 -13.40 9.12 -13.57
C LEU A 37 -12.14 8.28 -13.35
N PHE A 38 -12.30 7.01 -12.99
CA PHE A 38 -11.19 6.15 -12.54
C PHE A 38 -11.11 4.81 -13.26
N GLY A 39 -12.01 4.56 -14.21
CA GLY A 39 -12.18 3.27 -14.85
C GLY A 39 -11.09 2.87 -15.84
N PRO A 40 -11.19 1.66 -16.42
CA PRO A 40 -12.12 0.62 -15.97
C PRO A 40 -11.78 0.19 -14.53
N LEU A 41 -12.83 0.05 -13.70
CA LEU A 41 -12.73 -0.59 -12.39
C LEU A 41 -12.69 -2.12 -12.58
N LEU A 42 -12.04 -2.84 -11.67
CA LEU A 42 -11.87 -4.29 -11.80
C LEU A 42 -13.06 -5.01 -11.19
N SER A 43 -13.96 -5.54 -12.01
CA SER A 43 -15.11 -6.36 -11.55
C SER A 43 -15.85 -5.74 -10.34
N PRO A 44 -16.39 -4.51 -10.45
CA PRO A 44 -16.91 -3.78 -9.32
C PRO A 44 -18.06 -4.53 -8.62
N VAL A 45 -17.97 -4.68 -7.30
CA VAL A 45 -18.99 -5.34 -6.49
C VAL A 45 -20.24 -4.47 -6.37
N THR A 46 -21.37 -5.13 -6.20
CA THR A 46 -22.65 -4.45 -5.95
C THR A 46 -22.59 -3.68 -4.63
N ALA A 47 -22.87 -2.38 -4.70
CA ALA A 47 -22.99 -1.51 -3.53
C ALA A 47 -23.98 -0.38 -3.83
N THR A 48 -24.38 0.37 -2.81
CA THR A 48 -25.33 1.47 -2.99
C THR A 48 -24.72 2.64 -3.77
N GLU A 49 -25.56 3.41 -4.48
CA GLU A 49 -25.14 4.64 -5.17
C GLU A 49 -24.42 5.61 -4.21
N ALA A 50 -24.91 5.71 -2.97
CA ALA A 50 -24.33 6.56 -1.94
C ALA A 50 -22.89 6.15 -1.57
N GLN A 51 -22.61 4.84 -1.49
CA GLN A 51 -21.26 4.34 -1.19
C GLN A 51 -20.29 4.65 -2.33
N TRP A 52 -20.67 4.40 -3.58
CA TRP A 52 -19.83 4.70 -4.74
C TRP A 52 -19.64 6.22 -4.96
N SER A 53 -20.66 7.02 -4.64
CA SER A 53 -20.55 8.48 -4.66
C SER A 53 -19.56 8.97 -3.58
N ALA A 54 -19.67 8.46 -2.36
CA ALA A 54 -18.73 8.80 -1.27
C ALA A 54 -17.29 8.36 -1.60
N TYR A 55 -17.11 7.17 -2.20
CA TYR A 55 -15.82 6.70 -2.71
C TYR A 55 -15.23 7.68 -3.73
N THR A 56 -16.04 8.09 -4.70
CA THR A 56 -15.62 8.97 -5.78
C THR A 56 -15.21 10.34 -5.24
N GLU A 57 -16.07 10.95 -4.41
CA GLU A 57 -15.80 12.24 -3.77
C GLU A 57 -14.52 12.19 -2.93
N ASN A 58 -14.34 11.13 -2.14
CA ASN A 58 -13.16 10.97 -1.31
C ASN A 58 -11.87 10.82 -2.14
N ARG A 59 -11.90 10.01 -3.21
CA ARG A 59 -10.76 9.79 -4.12
C ARG A 59 -10.40 11.04 -4.92
N GLN A 60 -11.41 11.77 -5.41
CA GLN A 60 -11.19 13.06 -6.07
C GLN A 60 -10.57 14.08 -5.11
N ARG A 61 -11.10 14.19 -3.89
CA ARG A 61 -10.59 15.16 -2.90
C ARG A 61 -9.16 14.81 -2.48
N THR A 62 -8.87 13.54 -2.22
CA THR A 62 -7.51 13.06 -1.95
C THR A 62 -6.58 13.39 -3.12
N SER A 63 -7.01 13.11 -4.36
CA SER A 63 -6.25 13.47 -5.54
C SER A 63 -6.00 14.98 -5.65
N SER A 64 -6.99 15.84 -5.38
CA SER A 64 -6.82 17.30 -5.47
C SER A 64 -5.88 17.86 -4.41
N VAL A 65 -5.91 17.28 -3.19
CA VAL A 65 -5.06 17.73 -2.08
C VAL A 65 -3.62 17.28 -2.30
N TYR A 66 -3.40 15.99 -2.58
CA TYR A 66 -2.06 15.40 -2.52
C TYR A 66 -1.32 15.37 -3.86
N ARG A 67 -2.02 15.38 -5.01
CA ARG A 67 -1.35 15.45 -6.33
C ARG A 67 -0.51 16.71 -6.48
N ASN A 68 -0.98 17.83 -5.93
CA ASN A 68 -0.30 19.12 -6.02
C ASN A 68 0.86 19.25 -5.01
N VAL A 69 0.85 18.45 -3.94
CA VAL A 69 1.82 18.54 -2.85
C VAL A 69 2.96 17.54 -3.01
N LEU A 70 2.68 16.31 -3.46
CA LEU A 70 3.64 15.20 -3.48
C LEU A 70 4.07 14.77 -4.88
N GLY A 71 3.49 15.36 -5.94
CA GLY A 71 3.84 15.05 -7.32
C GLY A 71 3.41 13.65 -7.78
N ARG A 72 4.11 13.09 -8.78
CA ARG A 72 3.88 11.72 -9.29
C ARG A 72 4.32 10.69 -8.23
N PRO A 73 3.74 9.46 -8.24
CA PRO A 73 4.23 8.38 -7.37
C PRO A 73 5.73 8.20 -7.49
N SER A 74 6.39 7.78 -6.40
CA SER A 74 7.83 7.50 -6.43
C SER A 74 8.15 6.45 -7.49
N ARG A 75 9.38 6.48 -8.02
CA ARG A 75 9.85 5.45 -8.96
C ARG A 75 9.75 4.05 -8.35
N LEU A 76 10.05 3.92 -7.05
CA LEU A 76 9.96 2.66 -6.29
C LEU A 76 8.52 2.12 -6.25
N ILE A 77 7.55 2.94 -5.82
CA ILE A 77 6.12 2.55 -5.80
C ILE A 77 5.65 2.17 -7.21
N SER A 78 6.04 2.97 -8.21
CA SER A 78 5.62 2.69 -9.60
C SER A 78 6.18 1.37 -10.12
N LYS A 79 7.45 1.05 -9.81
CA LYS A 79 8.10 -0.21 -10.21
C LYS A 79 7.47 -1.40 -9.48
N ALA A 80 7.36 -1.34 -8.16
CA ALA A 80 6.81 -2.43 -7.36
C ALA A 80 5.35 -2.74 -7.73
N VAL A 81 4.51 -1.71 -7.90
CA VAL A 81 3.10 -1.93 -8.29
C VAL A 81 2.99 -2.50 -9.71
N GLN A 82 3.89 -2.13 -10.62
CA GLN A 82 3.90 -2.69 -11.98
C GLN A 82 4.21 -4.19 -11.98
N VAL A 83 5.06 -4.68 -11.08
CA VAL A 83 5.33 -6.12 -10.92
C VAL A 83 4.05 -6.84 -10.47
N ILE A 84 3.32 -6.28 -9.51
CA ILE A 84 2.03 -6.86 -9.07
C ILE A 84 1.00 -6.89 -10.21
N GLU A 85 0.92 -5.82 -11.02
CA GLU A 85 0.04 -5.80 -12.18
C GLU A 85 0.37 -6.91 -13.18
N GLN A 86 1.66 -7.16 -13.44
CA GLN A 86 2.11 -8.24 -14.31
C GLN A 86 1.75 -9.62 -13.75
N ASP A 87 2.01 -9.85 -12.46
CA ASP A 87 1.70 -11.12 -11.79
C ASP A 87 0.19 -11.40 -11.75
N MET A 88 -0.64 -10.35 -11.72
CA MET A 88 -2.09 -10.45 -11.80
C MET A 88 -2.64 -10.51 -13.24
N GLY A 89 -1.79 -10.36 -14.26
CA GLY A 89 -2.22 -10.29 -15.66
C GLY A 89 -3.03 -9.05 -16.00
N LEU A 90 -2.79 -7.93 -15.31
CA LEU A 90 -3.49 -6.66 -15.48
C LEU A 90 -2.73 -5.73 -16.45
N GLU A 91 -3.46 -4.81 -17.08
CA GLU A 91 -2.85 -3.74 -17.87
C GLU A 91 -2.00 -2.80 -17.00
N ASN A 92 -0.87 -2.34 -17.53
CA ASN A 92 0.03 -1.43 -16.82
C ASN A 92 -0.69 -0.14 -16.39
N GLY A 93 -0.61 0.18 -15.10
CA GLY A 93 -1.21 1.33 -14.47
C GLY A 93 -2.58 1.08 -13.85
N THR A 94 -3.15 -0.13 -13.99
CA THR A 94 -4.46 -0.51 -13.45
C THR A 94 -4.54 -0.40 -11.92
N LEU A 95 -3.53 -0.89 -11.21
CA LEU A 95 -3.41 -0.76 -9.75
C LEU A 95 -2.69 0.53 -9.39
N ARG A 96 -1.73 1.00 -10.20
CA ARG A 96 -1.02 2.25 -9.92
C ARG A 96 -1.95 3.45 -9.78
N LYS A 97 -3.00 3.53 -10.60
CA LYS A 97 -4.01 4.61 -10.52
C LYS A 97 -4.80 4.57 -9.22
N CYS A 98 -4.85 3.44 -8.52
CA CYS A 98 -5.52 3.26 -7.24
C CYS A 98 -4.71 3.73 -6.04
N VAL A 99 -3.39 3.92 -6.21
CA VAL A 99 -2.47 4.31 -5.14
C VAL A 99 -2.35 5.83 -5.07
N SER A 100 -2.58 6.40 -3.88
CA SER A 100 -2.43 7.83 -3.57
C SER A 100 -1.49 8.01 -2.40
N ILE A 101 -0.38 8.72 -2.60
CA ILE A 101 0.55 9.06 -1.51
C ILE A 101 -0.08 10.18 -0.68
N LEU A 102 -0.23 9.98 0.63
CA LEU A 102 -0.79 10.97 1.56
C LEU A 102 0.29 11.75 2.29
N ALA A 103 1.39 11.07 2.63
CA ALA A 103 2.58 11.68 3.18
C ALA A 103 3.79 10.86 2.78
N ARG A 104 4.91 11.54 2.58
CA ARG A 104 6.17 10.95 2.19
C ARG A 104 7.31 11.76 2.78
N ASP A 105 8.07 11.13 3.64
CA ASP A 105 9.34 11.65 4.14
C ASP A 105 10.38 10.56 3.94
N VAL A 106 11.31 10.76 3.00
CA VAL A 106 12.31 9.76 2.65
C VAL A 106 13.66 10.45 2.57
N SER A 107 14.61 9.95 3.34
CA SER A 107 16.04 10.29 3.23
C SER A 107 16.75 9.14 2.52
N MET A 108 17.68 9.47 1.63
CA MET A 108 18.46 8.50 0.86
C MET A 108 19.95 8.68 1.19
N ASP A 109 20.70 7.59 1.30
CA ASP A 109 22.17 7.56 1.33
C ASP A 109 22.65 6.83 0.07
N ASP A 110 23.39 7.54 -0.79
CA ASP A 110 23.87 7.17 -2.14
C ASP A 110 22.80 6.76 -3.16
N ASP A 111 21.95 5.78 -2.85
CA ASP A 111 20.73 5.40 -3.60
C ASP A 111 19.78 4.53 -2.75
N ASP A 112 20.16 4.18 -1.51
CA ASP A 112 19.37 3.38 -0.59
C ASP A 112 18.57 4.26 0.37
N PRO A 113 17.30 3.94 0.65
CA PRO A 113 16.55 4.65 1.68
C PRO A 113 17.22 4.42 3.03
N ARG A 114 17.55 5.52 3.69
CA ARG A 114 18.06 5.53 5.05
C ARG A 114 16.90 5.67 6.04
N ASP A 115 16.03 6.66 5.81
CA ASP A 115 14.79 6.85 6.56
C ASP A 115 13.64 6.84 5.56
N ALA A 116 12.53 6.18 5.91
CA ALA A 116 11.29 6.34 5.17
C ALA A 116 10.10 6.35 6.12
N ASP A 117 9.27 7.39 6.04
CA ASP A 117 7.97 7.50 6.66
C ASP A 117 6.95 7.82 5.54
N ASN A 118 6.34 6.76 5.02
CA ASN A 118 5.39 6.84 3.91
C ASN A 118 4.02 6.41 4.39
N LEU A 119 3.03 7.29 4.17
CA LEU A 119 1.61 6.97 4.33
C LEU A 119 0.95 7.00 2.96
N VAL A 120 0.35 5.89 2.57
CA VAL A 120 -0.23 5.66 1.25
C VAL A 120 -1.67 5.17 1.41
N ARG A 121 -2.56 5.61 0.53
CA ARG A 121 -3.94 5.12 0.42
C ARG A 121 -4.12 4.34 -0.86
N ILE A 122 -4.62 3.11 -0.73
CA ILE A 122 -5.01 2.24 -1.83
C ILE A 122 -6.53 2.28 -1.95
N TYR A 123 -7.04 2.95 -2.97
CA TYR A 123 -8.47 2.86 -3.31
C TYR A 123 -8.75 1.52 -3.96
N SER A 124 -9.72 0.78 -3.43
CA SER A 124 -10.07 -0.51 -4.01
C SER A 124 -10.50 -0.35 -5.48
N PRO A 125 -9.98 -1.17 -6.41
CA PRO A 125 -10.44 -1.18 -7.79
C PRO A 125 -11.80 -1.88 -7.95
N SER A 126 -12.26 -2.63 -6.95
CA SER A 126 -13.47 -3.47 -7.05
C SER A 126 -14.56 -3.08 -6.06
N THR A 127 -14.24 -2.40 -4.96
CA THR A 127 -15.21 -2.06 -3.90
C THR A 127 -15.16 -0.57 -3.56
N PRO A 128 -16.25 0.03 -3.03
CA PRO A 128 -16.25 1.42 -2.59
C PRO A 128 -15.58 1.57 -1.21
N LYS A 129 -14.35 1.05 -1.08
CA LYS A 129 -13.53 1.04 0.14
C LYS A 129 -12.09 1.44 -0.19
N TYR A 130 -11.27 1.63 0.84
CA TYR A 130 -9.84 1.83 0.67
C TYR A 130 -9.06 1.28 1.87
N ILE A 131 -7.76 1.11 1.68
CA ILE A 131 -6.80 0.71 2.72
C ILE A 131 -5.76 1.82 2.83
N ASP A 132 -5.50 2.29 4.04
CA ASP A 132 -4.32 3.11 4.31
C ASP A 132 -3.18 2.18 4.72
N VAL A 133 -1.99 2.38 4.17
CA VAL A 133 -0.78 1.60 4.42
C VAL A 133 0.31 2.56 4.87
N HIS A 134 1.02 2.21 5.93
CA HIS A 134 2.06 3.04 6.50
C HIS A 134 3.32 2.23 6.75
N ILE A 135 4.46 2.76 6.30
CA ILE A 135 5.78 2.25 6.66
C ILE A 135 6.55 3.35 7.37
N LYS A 136 7.18 2.97 8.48
CA LYS A 136 8.28 3.72 9.07
C LYS A 136 9.51 2.83 9.09
N TYR A 137 10.60 3.31 8.53
CA TYR A 137 11.83 2.57 8.27
C TYR A 137 13.03 3.43 8.62
N HIS A 138 14.05 2.80 9.18
CA HIS A 138 15.35 3.36 9.44
C HIS A 138 16.42 2.30 9.21
N CYS A 139 17.46 2.64 8.46
CA CYS A 139 18.67 1.85 8.33
C CYS A 139 19.86 2.79 8.21
N ARG A 140 20.76 2.75 9.19
CA ARG A 140 21.97 3.56 9.18
C ARG A 140 23.19 2.74 9.58
N PRO A 141 24.16 2.54 8.67
CA PRO A 141 25.44 1.96 9.04
C PRO A 141 26.22 2.96 9.90
N ARG A 142 26.81 2.46 10.97
CA ARG A 142 27.75 3.16 11.86
C ARG A 142 29.09 2.44 11.80
N TYR A 143 30.10 3.02 12.46
CA TYR A 143 31.45 2.46 12.43
C TYR A 143 31.54 1.04 13.04
N TYR A 144 30.71 0.72 14.04
CA TYR A 144 30.72 -0.58 14.73
C TYR A 144 29.36 -1.29 14.75
N GLU A 145 28.31 -0.68 14.20
CA GLU A 145 26.93 -1.15 14.37
C GLU A 145 26.07 -0.77 13.18
N ILE A 146 24.91 -1.40 13.05
CA ILE A 146 23.89 -1.02 12.09
C ILE A 146 22.63 -0.69 12.89
N GLU A 147 22.22 0.58 12.86
CA GLU A 147 20.92 0.98 13.39
C GLU A 147 19.88 0.57 12.36
N TRP A 148 19.07 -0.45 12.65
CA TRP A 148 18.03 -0.91 11.74
C TRP A 148 16.74 -1.18 12.48
N PHE A 149 15.66 -0.61 11.97
CA PHE A 149 14.31 -0.95 12.36
C PHE A 149 13.29 -0.57 11.28
N TYR A 150 12.20 -1.29 11.24
CA TYR A 150 11.03 -0.90 10.47
C TYR A 150 9.74 -1.44 11.07
N SER A 151 8.63 -0.81 10.72
CA SER A 151 7.28 -1.32 10.95
C SER A 151 6.41 -0.97 9.76
N LEU A 152 5.68 -1.95 9.27
CA LEU A 152 4.67 -1.82 8.23
C LEU A 152 3.31 -2.17 8.84
N GLY A 153 2.32 -1.32 8.60
CA GLY A 153 0.96 -1.56 9.05
C GLY A 153 -0.06 -1.07 8.04
N TYR A 154 -1.31 -1.47 8.27
CA TYR A 154 -2.43 -1.12 7.41
C TYR A 154 -3.68 -0.81 8.21
N LYS A 155 -4.62 -0.12 7.59
CA LYS A 155 -5.92 0.22 8.16
C LYS A 155 -6.99 0.15 7.11
N ILE A 156 -7.98 -0.71 7.34
CA ILE A 156 -9.11 -0.90 6.43
C ILE A 156 -10.21 0.12 6.71
N HIS A 157 -10.66 0.80 5.67
CA HIS A 157 -11.77 1.75 5.74
C HIS A 157 -13.01 1.19 5.05
N ASN A 158 -13.80 0.44 5.82
CA ASN A 158 -15.05 -0.19 5.37
C ASN A 158 -16.21 0.80 5.12
N ARG A 159 -16.13 2.02 5.66
CA ARG A 159 -17.16 3.06 5.48
C ARG A 159 -16.50 4.39 5.17
N ILE A 160 -16.72 4.88 3.97
CA ILE A 160 -16.24 6.19 3.53
C ILE A 160 -17.25 7.25 3.95
N ARG A 161 -16.84 8.19 4.79
CA ARG A 161 -17.66 9.37 5.14
C ARG A 161 -17.35 10.48 4.13
N SER A 162 -18.37 11.03 3.47
CA SER A 162 -18.22 12.05 2.42
C SER A 162 -17.60 13.36 2.93
N SER A 163 -17.72 13.66 4.23
CA SER A 163 -17.31 14.94 4.82
C SER A 163 -15.87 15.00 5.32
N THR A 164 -15.16 13.89 5.43
CA THR A 164 -13.80 13.87 6.01
C THR A 164 -12.81 13.33 4.98
N THR A 165 -11.98 14.21 4.43
CA THR A 165 -10.63 13.79 4.02
C THR A 165 -9.99 13.23 5.28
N GLY A 166 -9.58 11.97 5.27
CA GLY A 166 -8.56 11.54 6.22
C GLY A 166 -7.34 12.40 5.94
N SER A 167 -7.14 13.45 6.75
CA SER A 167 -5.93 14.27 6.66
C SER A 167 -4.75 13.37 6.93
N ALA A 168 -3.69 13.49 6.14
CA ALA A 168 -2.42 12.82 6.39
C ALA A 168 -1.93 13.07 7.82
N SER A 169 -2.12 14.29 8.35
CA SER A 169 -1.82 14.61 9.75
C SER A 169 -2.67 13.78 10.71
N ALA A 170 -4.00 13.76 10.52
CA ALA A 170 -4.89 12.96 11.34
C ALA A 170 -4.60 11.45 11.23
N ALA A 171 -4.10 10.96 10.09
CA ALA A 171 -3.70 9.57 9.95
C ALA A 171 -2.35 9.26 10.63
N LYS A 172 -1.41 10.23 10.65
CA LYS A 172 -0.09 10.13 11.30
C LYS A 172 -0.13 10.37 12.81
N ASP A 173 -1.02 11.22 13.32
CA ASP A 173 -1.16 11.57 14.74
C ASP A 173 -1.39 10.34 15.65
N TYR A 174 -1.74 9.20 15.05
CA TYR A 174 -1.99 7.94 15.73
C TYR A 174 -0.82 6.95 15.72
N VAL A 175 0.22 7.19 14.91
CA VAL A 175 1.43 6.36 14.87
C VAL A 175 2.39 6.92 15.91
N LEU A 176 2.56 6.20 17.02
CA LEU A 176 3.25 6.68 18.20
C LEU A 176 4.77 6.50 18.13
N ASP A 177 5.48 7.27 18.95
CA ASP A 177 6.85 6.95 19.37
C ASP A 177 6.84 5.69 20.25
N GLY A 178 7.81 4.80 20.04
CA GLY A 178 7.90 3.52 20.75
C GLY A 178 8.72 2.49 19.98
N CYS A 179 8.68 1.23 20.44
CA CYS A 179 9.29 0.09 19.75
C CYS A 179 8.56 -0.19 18.41
N PRO A 180 9.25 -0.61 17.33
CA PRO A 180 8.65 -0.93 16.04
C PRO A 180 7.43 -1.86 16.11
N SER A 181 7.41 -2.80 17.05
CA SER A 181 6.28 -3.73 17.29
C SER A 181 4.99 -3.04 17.75
N THR A 182 5.05 -1.79 18.21
CA THR A 182 3.91 -1.08 18.80
C THR A 182 3.30 -0.01 17.91
N TRP A 183 3.97 0.41 16.83
CA TRP A 183 3.59 1.58 16.02
C TRP A 183 2.21 1.46 15.35
N HIS A 184 1.78 0.24 15.00
CA HIS A 184 0.54 -0.01 14.24
C HIS A 184 -0.54 -0.75 15.03
N THR A 185 -0.57 -0.60 16.36
CA THR A 185 -1.45 -1.38 17.25
C THR A 185 -2.69 -0.63 17.76
N ARG A 186 -2.90 0.62 17.32
CA ARG A 186 -3.92 1.51 17.90
C ARG A 186 -4.79 2.18 16.84
N ASN A 187 -5.96 2.67 17.25
CA ASN A 187 -6.85 3.49 16.43
C ASN A 187 -7.29 2.82 15.12
N GLY A 188 -7.45 1.50 15.14
CA GLY A 188 -7.85 0.69 13.98
C GLY A 188 -6.73 0.39 13.00
N TRP A 189 -5.49 0.80 13.28
CA TRP A 189 -4.33 0.24 12.59
C TRP A 189 -4.14 -1.21 13.01
N GLN A 190 -3.67 -2.00 12.06
CA GLN A 190 -3.24 -3.37 12.25
C GLN A 190 -1.77 -3.47 11.81
N PRO A 191 -0.92 -4.12 12.62
CA PRO A 191 0.44 -4.42 12.22
C PRO A 191 0.44 -5.45 11.10
N LEU A 192 1.34 -5.27 10.13
CA LEU A 192 1.58 -6.26 9.07
C LEU A 192 2.85 -7.03 9.39
N CYS A 193 3.99 -6.33 9.46
CA CYS A 193 5.25 -6.86 9.95
C CYS A 193 6.13 -5.76 10.51
N TRP A 194 7.11 -6.16 11.29
CA TRP A 194 8.14 -5.27 11.84
C TRP A 194 9.43 -6.06 12.05
N GLY A 195 10.54 -5.35 12.07
CA GLY A 195 11.86 -5.92 12.36
C GLY A 195 12.81 -4.87 12.92
N TYR A 196 13.75 -5.28 13.76
CA TYR A 196 14.83 -4.45 14.28
C TYR A 196 15.99 -5.31 14.80
N PHE A 197 17.18 -4.73 14.97
CA PHE A 197 18.24 -5.37 15.75
C PHE A 197 18.05 -5.06 17.22
N ASP A 198 17.96 -6.09 18.05
CA ASP A 198 17.85 -5.98 19.50
C ASP A 198 19.17 -5.54 20.11
N ASP A 199 19.12 -4.44 20.83
CA ASP A 199 20.22 -3.92 21.62
C ASP A 199 19.97 -4.06 23.12
N ALA A 200 19.07 -4.97 23.55
CA ALA A 200 18.51 -5.13 24.90
C ALA A 200 19.46 -4.95 26.11
N ASP A 201 20.78 -5.07 25.93
CA ASP A 201 21.79 -4.87 26.97
C ASP A 201 22.57 -3.54 26.87
N GLY A 202 22.18 -2.60 26.01
CA GLY A 202 22.96 -1.38 25.74
C GLY A 202 24.32 -1.70 25.12
N ASN A 203 24.39 -2.76 24.33
CA ASN A 203 25.59 -3.23 23.68
C ASN A 203 25.93 -2.33 22.49
N TYR A 204 26.93 -1.47 22.66
CA TYR A 204 27.48 -0.60 21.61
C TYR A 204 28.93 -0.96 21.27
N GLY A 205 29.40 -0.56 20.09
CA GLY A 205 30.79 -0.77 19.69
C GLY A 205 31.12 -2.25 19.44
N GLU A 206 32.27 -2.72 19.90
CA GLU A 206 32.73 -4.12 19.71
C GLU A 206 31.80 -5.18 20.35
N ARG A 207 30.91 -4.76 21.26
CA ARG A 207 29.93 -5.64 21.92
C ARG A 207 28.59 -5.67 21.20
N TRP A 208 28.36 -4.78 20.24
CA TRP A 208 27.15 -4.79 19.44
C TRP A 208 27.02 -6.11 18.68
N ARG A 209 25.78 -6.60 18.55
CA ARG A 209 25.45 -7.87 17.89
C ARG A 209 24.25 -7.66 16.98
N ARG A 210 24.19 -8.42 15.88
CA ARG A 210 23.12 -8.32 14.89
C ARG A 210 21.97 -9.26 15.25
N VAL A 211 21.47 -9.17 16.48
CA VAL A 211 20.38 -10.04 16.95
C VAL A 211 19.06 -9.54 16.37
N GLU A 212 18.60 -10.18 15.30
CA GLU A 212 17.35 -9.80 14.65
C GLU A 212 16.12 -10.20 15.48
N GLN A 213 15.26 -9.21 15.74
CA GLN A 213 13.90 -9.40 16.21
C GLN A 213 12.94 -8.99 15.12
N GLY A 214 11.91 -9.79 14.88
CA GLY A 214 10.93 -9.47 13.87
C GLY A 214 9.75 -10.42 13.90
N ALA A 215 8.62 -9.95 13.39
CA ALA A 215 7.41 -10.74 13.27
C ALA A 215 6.56 -10.28 12.09
N LEU A 216 5.85 -11.23 11.48
CA LEU A 216 4.69 -10.96 10.66
C LEU A 216 3.45 -11.13 11.54
N GLU A 217 2.72 -10.03 11.76
CA GLU A 217 1.54 -9.99 12.62
C GLU A 217 0.24 -10.01 11.80
N LEU A 218 0.31 -10.62 10.62
CA LEU A 218 -0.83 -10.84 9.74
C LEU A 218 -1.36 -12.26 9.95
N TRP A 219 -2.68 -12.37 10.11
CA TRP A 219 -3.41 -13.62 10.30
C TRP A 219 -4.27 -13.94 9.08
N ASP A 220 -4.79 -15.16 9.00
CA ASP A 220 -5.64 -15.64 7.90
C ASP A 220 -6.86 -14.75 7.63
N ASP A 221 -7.61 -14.41 8.69
CA ASP A 221 -8.74 -13.48 8.58
C ASP A 221 -8.29 -12.09 8.09
N GLY A 222 -7.10 -11.64 8.50
CA GLY A 222 -6.54 -10.36 8.06
C GLY A 222 -6.18 -10.33 6.57
N VAL A 223 -5.61 -11.43 6.03
CA VAL A 223 -5.34 -11.56 4.60
C VAL A 223 -6.63 -11.56 3.79
N LEU A 224 -7.66 -12.27 4.29
CA LEU A 224 -8.97 -12.30 3.66
C LEU A 224 -9.63 -10.92 3.66
N ASP A 225 -9.62 -10.22 4.78
CA ASP A 225 -10.15 -8.86 4.89
C ASP A 225 -9.46 -7.91 3.89
N VAL A 226 -8.13 -8.00 3.74
CA VAL A 226 -7.38 -7.22 2.75
C VAL A 226 -7.82 -7.58 1.32
N PHE A 227 -7.88 -8.87 0.99
CA PHE A 227 -8.29 -9.33 -0.33
C PHE A 227 -9.71 -8.84 -0.66
N GLU A 228 -10.66 -9.07 0.24
CA GLU A 228 -12.07 -8.74 0.01
C GLU A 228 -12.33 -7.24 -0.11
N VAL A 229 -11.55 -6.43 0.63
CA VAL A 229 -11.60 -4.98 0.48
C VAL A 229 -11.10 -4.55 -0.89
N LEU A 230 -10.01 -5.13 -1.39
CA LEU A 230 -9.40 -4.71 -2.65
C LEU A 230 -10.12 -5.28 -3.88
N PHE A 231 -10.48 -6.56 -3.86
CA PHE A 231 -10.91 -7.29 -5.04
C PHE A 231 -12.31 -7.89 -4.93
N GLY A 232 -12.97 -7.71 -3.77
CA GLY A 232 -14.28 -8.29 -3.50
C GLY A 232 -14.22 -9.72 -2.97
N PRO A 233 -15.39 -10.33 -2.69
CA PRO A 233 -15.48 -11.67 -2.10
C PRO A 233 -14.70 -12.72 -2.90
N ILE A 234 -14.10 -13.67 -2.19
CA ILE A 234 -13.39 -14.81 -2.78
C ILE A 234 -13.95 -16.11 -2.24
N ASP A 235 -14.25 -17.04 -3.15
CA ASP A 235 -14.69 -18.37 -2.77
C ASP A 235 -13.49 -19.25 -2.39
N LYS A 236 -13.63 -19.99 -1.29
CA LYS A 236 -12.66 -21.03 -0.94
C LYS A 236 -12.75 -22.17 -1.97
N PRO A 237 -11.61 -22.66 -2.46
CA PRO A 237 -11.58 -23.72 -3.46
C PRO A 237 -12.05 -25.06 -2.84
N PRO A 238 -12.58 -25.99 -3.65
CA PRO A 238 -12.78 -27.38 -3.23
C PRO A 238 -11.48 -28.01 -2.75
N VAL A 239 -11.56 -28.91 -1.76
CA VAL A 239 -10.39 -29.53 -1.10
C VAL A 239 -9.53 -30.36 -2.07
N ASP A 240 -10.16 -30.86 -3.12
CA ASP A 240 -9.65 -31.80 -4.11
C ASP A 240 -9.20 -31.12 -5.42
N ASP A 241 -9.28 -29.79 -5.52
CA ASP A 241 -8.80 -29.04 -6.68
C ASP A 241 -7.49 -28.30 -6.35
N GLU A 242 -6.36 -28.95 -6.66
CA GLU A 242 -5.01 -28.40 -6.42
C GLU A 242 -4.76 -27.12 -7.23
N ALA A 243 -5.26 -27.04 -8.46
CA ALA A 243 -5.08 -25.89 -9.33
C ALA A 243 -5.87 -24.67 -8.82
N ALA A 244 -7.12 -24.87 -8.42
CA ALA A 244 -7.92 -23.82 -7.79
C ALA A 244 -7.32 -23.40 -6.44
N THR A 245 -6.79 -24.36 -5.67
CA THR A 245 -6.08 -24.08 -4.42
C THR A 245 -4.85 -23.21 -4.62
N LEU A 246 -4.02 -23.53 -5.62
CA LEU A 246 -2.86 -22.70 -5.96
C LEU A 246 -3.28 -21.30 -6.44
N ALA A 247 -4.28 -21.20 -7.31
CA ALA A 247 -4.78 -19.91 -7.78
C ALA A 247 -5.34 -19.05 -6.63
N TYR A 248 -6.03 -19.67 -5.67
CA TYR A 248 -6.51 -19.03 -4.46
C TYR A 248 -5.35 -18.51 -3.59
N ARG A 249 -4.33 -19.34 -3.32
CA ARG A 249 -3.14 -18.94 -2.57
C ARG A 249 -2.40 -17.77 -3.22
N ARG A 250 -2.17 -17.83 -4.54
CA ARG A 250 -1.53 -16.75 -5.30
C ARG A 250 -2.28 -15.43 -5.19
N LYS A 251 -3.62 -15.47 -5.26
CA LYS A 251 -4.48 -14.29 -5.07
C LYS A 251 -4.27 -13.66 -3.69
N LEU A 252 -4.24 -14.48 -2.63
CA LEU A 252 -4.02 -13.99 -1.26
C LEU A 252 -2.61 -13.39 -1.09
N VAL A 253 -1.57 -14.09 -1.56
CA VAL A 253 -0.18 -13.61 -1.52
C VAL A 253 -0.04 -12.29 -2.27
N LEU A 254 -0.62 -12.18 -3.47
CA LEU A 254 -0.58 -10.95 -4.28
C LEU A 254 -1.27 -9.77 -3.59
N SER A 255 -2.36 -10.00 -2.87
CA SER A 255 -3.00 -8.94 -2.07
C SER A 255 -2.11 -8.40 -0.97
N VAL A 256 -1.38 -9.28 -0.27
CA VAL A 256 -0.41 -8.85 0.76
C VAL A 256 0.76 -8.14 0.11
N ARG A 257 1.35 -8.69 -0.95
CA ARG A 257 2.41 -8.06 -1.73
C ARG A 257 2.00 -6.70 -2.28
N PHE A 258 0.73 -6.48 -2.61
CA PHE A 258 0.26 -5.17 -3.04
C PHE A 258 0.33 -4.11 -1.92
N LEU A 259 0.17 -4.49 -0.65
CA LEU A 259 0.39 -3.58 0.47
C LEU A 259 1.85 -3.14 0.56
N PHE A 260 2.80 -4.08 0.40
CA PHE A 260 4.24 -3.77 0.30
C PHE A 260 4.55 -2.87 -0.90
N ALA A 261 4.04 -3.23 -2.08
CA ALA A 261 4.27 -2.48 -3.31
C ALA A 261 3.73 -1.05 -3.24
N ALA A 262 2.61 -0.84 -2.55
CA ALA A 262 2.02 0.49 -2.37
C ALA A 262 2.95 1.44 -1.61
N VAL A 263 3.84 0.94 -0.75
CA VAL A 263 4.86 1.74 -0.06
C VAL A 263 6.25 1.67 -0.70
N GLY A 264 6.37 0.99 -1.84
CA GLY A 264 7.59 0.93 -2.65
C GLY A 264 8.46 -0.29 -2.40
N ILE A 265 7.94 -1.31 -1.71
CA ILE A 265 8.67 -2.55 -1.44
C ILE A 265 8.25 -3.61 -2.46
N ASP A 266 9.21 -4.10 -3.23
CA ASP A 266 9.02 -5.22 -4.16
C ASP A 266 9.54 -6.51 -3.51
N TYR A 267 8.70 -7.16 -2.69
CA TYR A 267 9.02 -8.45 -2.08
C TYR A 267 8.32 -9.55 -2.90
N ARG A 268 9.09 -10.46 -3.50
CA ARG A 268 8.57 -11.66 -4.16
C ARG A 268 8.42 -12.82 -3.17
N VAL A 269 7.23 -13.41 -3.14
CA VAL A 269 6.90 -14.53 -2.25
C VAL A 269 6.48 -15.73 -3.10
N ALA A 270 7.21 -16.84 -2.93
CA ALA A 270 6.94 -18.11 -3.57
C ALA A 270 5.63 -18.73 -3.05
N CYS A 271 4.85 -19.27 -3.98
CA CYS A 271 3.61 -20.00 -3.73
C CYS A 271 3.76 -21.51 -3.95
N THR A 272 4.89 -21.96 -4.51
CA THR A 272 5.22 -23.35 -4.81
C THR A 272 6.69 -23.63 -4.51
N ASP A 273 7.07 -24.91 -4.40
CA ASP A 273 8.45 -25.32 -4.08
C ASP A 273 9.46 -25.06 -5.22
N ASP A 274 8.99 -24.80 -6.44
CA ASP A 274 9.80 -24.46 -7.63
C ASP A 274 9.95 -22.95 -7.84
N GLU A 275 9.27 -22.13 -7.03
CA GLU A 275 9.44 -20.68 -7.00
C GLU A 275 10.42 -20.28 -5.89
N GLU A 276 11.10 -19.14 -6.07
CA GLU A 276 12.02 -18.59 -5.08
C GLU A 276 11.48 -17.28 -4.49
N ASP A 277 11.68 -17.11 -3.19
CA ASP A 277 11.49 -15.83 -2.50
C ASP A 277 12.63 -14.87 -2.88
N GLU A 278 12.30 -13.62 -3.24
CA GLU A 278 13.28 -12.57 -3.54
C GLU A 278 13.02 -11.36 -2.62
N ARG A 279 14.07 -10.97 -1.88
CA ARG A 279 14.04 -9.82 -0.98
C ARG A 279 14.02 -8.52 -1.78
N PRO A 280 13.43 -7.45 -1.23
CA PRO A 280 13.52 -6.13 -1.85
C PRO A 280 14.97 -5.64 -1.86
N ASP A 281 15.41 -5.10 -3.00
CA ASP A 281 16.74 -4.50 -3.15
C ASP A 281 16.87 -3.22 -2.31
N ASP A 282 15.83 -2.38 -2.32
CA ASP A 282 15.88 -1.04 -1.74
C ASP A 282 15.64 -1.03 -0.22
N TYR A 283 15.10 -2.09 0.39
CA TYR A 283 14.73 -2.07 1.82
C TYR A 283 15.28 -3.30 2.54
N MET A 284 16.02 -3.11 3.63
CA MET A 284 16.35 -4.24 4.49
C MET A 284 15.13 -4.59 5.34
N LEU A 285 14.44 -5.69 5.02
CA LEU A 285 13.33 -6.20 5.84
C LEU A 285 13.72 -7.37 6.74
N GLU A 286 14.86 -7.97 6.45
CA GLU A 286 15.41 -9.14 7.12
C GLU A 286 16.92 -8.96 7.22
N GLY A 287 17.47 -9.08 8.42
CA GLY A 287 18.88 -8.83 8.72
C GLY A 287 19.77 -10.05 8.51
N ILE A 288 19.29 -11.25 8.82
CA ILE A 288 20.03 -12.50 8.62
C ILE A 288 19.63 -13.20 7.31
N SER A 289 20.07 -14.43 7.06
CA SER A 289 19.76 -15.14 5.81
C SER A 289 18.33 -15.71 5.75
N ASP A 290 17.61 -15.68 6.90
CA ASP A 290 16.24 -16.18 7.05
C ASP A 290 15.20 -15.31 6.31
N LYS A 291 14.39 -15.93 5.46
CA LYS A 291 13.28 -15.29 4.71
C LYS A 291 11.96 -15.37 5.49
N TRP A 292 11.99 -14.97 6.75
CA TRP A 292 10.86 -15.15 7.66
C TRP A 292 9.62 -14.33 7.27
N VAL A 293 9.78 -13.21 6.56
CA VAL A 293 8.65 -12.41 6.08
C VAL A 293 7.87 -13.20 5.04
N ALA A 294 8.53 -13.79 4.05
CA ALA A 294 7.89 -14.60 3.02
C ALA A 294 7.19 -15.83 3.61
N ARG A 295 7.89 -16.57 4.49
CA ARG A 295 7.32 -17.71 5.22
C ARG A 295 6.11 -17.31 6.06
N GLY A 296 6.19 -16.18 6.76
CA GLY A 296 5.07 -15.61 7.49
C GLY A 296 3.88 -15.36 6.57
N ILE A 297 4.11 -14.75 5.38
CA ILE A 297 3.03 -14.39 4.46
C ILE A 297 2.32 -15.66 3.97
N ARG A 298 3.07 -16.72 3.65
CA ARG A 298 2.50 -18.02 3.31
C ARG A 298 1.63 -18.57 4.44
N LYS A 299 2.15 -18.55 5.68
CA LYS A 299 1.42 -19.00 6.87
C LYS A 299 0.13 -18.21 7.09
N ALA A 300 0.18 -16.89 6.94
CA ALA A 300 -0.99 -16.01 6.98
C ALA A 300 -1.97 -16.32 5.83
N CYS A 301 -1.48 -16.72 4.66
CA CYS A 301 -2.31 -17.18 3.55
C CYS A 301 -2.79 -18.64 3.71
N GLY A 302 -2.50 -19.31 4.84
CA GLY A 302 -2.97 -20.65 5.17
C GLY A 302 -2.19 -21.80 4.53
N PHE A 303 -0.93 -21.59 4.15
CA PHE A 303 -0.08 -22.66 3.62
C PHE A 303 1.39 -22.52 4.01
N GLN A 304 2.20 -23.52 3.68
CA GLN A 304 3.65 -23.53 3.83
C GLN A 304 4.28 -24.35 2.70
N LEU A 305 5.52 -24.03 2.34
CA LEU A 305 6.35 -24.83 1.42
C LEU A 305 7.06 -25.95 2.18
N LYS A 306 7.63 -26.92 1.46
CA LYS A 306 8.31 -28.07 2.07
C LYS A 306 9.50 -27.67 2.92
N ASN A 307 10.26 -26.66 2.49
CA ASN A 307 11.49 -26.23 3.15
C ASN A 307 11.23 -25.21 4.27
N ASP A 308 10.03 -24.63 4.37
CA ASP A 308 9.71 -23.59 5.36
C ASP A 308 10.09 -23.99 6.80
N PRO A 309 9.82 -25.24 7.29
CA PRO A 309 10.19 -25.64 8.64
C PRO A 309 11.70 -25.76 8.87
N GLU A 310 12.46 -26.20 7.87
CA GLU A 310 13.93 -26.27 7.98
C GLU A 310 14.55 -24.88 7.96
N GLU A 311 14.05 -23.98 7.11
CA GLU A 311 14.51 -22.59 7.06
C GLU A 311 14.19 -21.83 8.35
N GLU A 312 13.01 -22.04 8.94
CA GLU A 312 12.65 -21.47 10.23
C GLU A 312 13.61 -21.91 11.33
N LYS A 313 13.94 -23.20 11.36
CA LYS A 313 14.89 -23.75 12.32
C LYS A 313 16.29 -23.15 12.14
N ARG A 314 16.79 -23.10 10.89
CA ARG A 314 18.10 -22.48 10.58
C ARG A 314 18.12 -21.01 10.97
N GLY A 315 17.07 -20.26 10.67
CA GLY A 315 16.96 -18.85 11.06
C GLY A 315 16.88 -18.62 12.57
N GLN A 316 16.35 -19.58 13.33
CA GLN A 316 16.42 -19.55 14.79
C GLN A 316 17.85 -19.82 15.28
N GLU A 317 18.54 -20.83 14.74
CA GLU A 317 19.93 -21.16 15.07
C GLU A 317 20.87 -19.97 14.77
N GLU A 318 20.75 -19.32 13.62
CA GLU A 318 21.52 -18.12 13.24
C GLU A 318 21.32 -16.96 14.25
N ARG A 319 20.07 -16.71 14.69
CA ARG A 319 19.78 -15.68 15.70
C ARG A 319 20.40 -16.02 17.06
N GLU A 320 20.39 -17.29 17.44
CA GLU A 320 21.02 -17.75 18.68
C GLU A 320 22.56 -17.67 18.62
N GLU A 321 23.17 -17.95 17.47
CA GLU A 321 24.62 -17.79 17.24
C GLU A 321 25.05 -16.32 17.28
N GLU A 322 24.32 -15.42 16.61
CA GLU A 322 24.52 -13.98 16.66
C GLU A 322 24.41 -13.45 18.10
N ALA A 323 23.42 -13.94 18.86
CA ALA A 323 23.25 -13.57 20.27
C ALA A 323 24.43 -14.02 21.16
N ARG A 324 25.08 -15.14 20.83
CA ARG A 324 26.30 -15.59 21.52
C ARG A 324 27.57 -14.91 21.02
N GLY A 325 27.54 -14.22 19.89
CA GLY A 325 28.70 -13.64 19.21
C GLY A 325 29.58 -14.69 18.54
N GLU A 326 28.98 -15.77 18.07
CA GLU A 326 29.65 -16.90 17.40
C GLU A 326 29.51 -16.86 15.87
N ALA A 327 28.77 -15.88 15.34
CA ALA A 327 28.45 -15.70 13.92
C ALA A 327 29.60 -15.08 13.09
#